data_AF-A0A653C9T2-F1
#
_entry.id   AF-A0A653C9T2-F1
#
_cell.length_a   1.000
_cell.length_b   1.000
_cell.length_c   1.000
_cell.angle_alpha   90.00
_cell.angle_beta   90.00
_cell.angle_gamma   90.00
#
_symmetry.space_group_name_H-M   'P 1'
#
loop_
_entity.id
_entity.type
_entity.pdbx_description
1 polymer ?
#
loop_
_entity_poly.entity_id
_entity_poly.type
_entity_poly.pdbx_seq_one_letter_code
_entity_poly.pdbx_strand_id
1 'polypeptide(L)'
;MFSCRPRCRRKCSSRRRRRSCARRRRRRSCARRRRRRNSFLNYLRRFRKKHCNWKVTRVAVEGAKCWCKMSRREKQKYYAEACKSRRKCSSRRRRRS
;
A
#
# COMPACT_ATOMS: atom_id res chain seq x y z
N MET A 1 -61.59 -6.07 -0.61
CA MET A 1 -60.48 -7.04 -0.48
C MET A 1 -59.61 -6.96 -1.72
N PHE A 2 -58.30 -6.77 -1.58
CA PHE A 2 -57.21 -7.42 -2.34
C PHE A 2 -55.88 -6.89 -1.78
N SER A 3 -55.22 -7.73 -0.99
CA SER A 3 -53.92 -7.47 -0.38
C SER A 3 -52.80 -7.60 -1.41
N CYS A 4 -51.89 -6.61 -1.50
CA CYS A 4 -50.63 -6.75 -2.23
C CYS A 4 -49.43 -6.46 -1.31
N ARG A 5 -48.63 -7.51 -1.08
CA ARG A 5 -47.45 -7.63 -0.21
C ARG A 5 -46.31 -6.65 -0.57
N PRO A 6 -45.47 -6.23 0.41
CA PRO A 6 -44.34 -5.34 0.15
C PRO A 6 -43.14 -6.11 -0.42
N ARG A 7 -42.69 -5.75 -1.62
CA ARG A 7 -41.44 -6.26 -2.22
C ARG A 7 -40.24 -5.49 -1.68
N CYS A 8 -39.54 -6.11 -0.72
CA CYS A 8 -38.18 -5.77 -0.30
C CYS A 8 -37.22 -5.52 -1.49
N ARG A 9 -36.66 -4.32 -1.63
CA ARG A 9 -35.50 -4.14 -2.54
C ARG A 9 -34.58 -2.95 -2.21
N ARG A 10 -33.89 -2.95 -1.06
CA ARG A 10 -32.77 -2.00 -0.79
C ARG A 10 -31.71 -2.50 0.22
N LYS A 11 -31.30 -3.77 0.16
CA LYS A 11 -30.24 -4.34 1.04
C LYS A 11 -29.00 -4.93 0.34
N CYS A 12 -28.73 -4.56 -0.92
CA CYS A 12 -27.63 -5.15 -1.70
C CYS A 12 -26.29 -4.38 -1.70
N SER A 13 -26.20 -3.18 -1.11
CA SER A 13 -24.96 -2.37 -1.09
C SER A 13 -24.04 -2.66 0.11
N SER A 14 -24.57 -3.22 1.20
CA SER A 14 -23.82 -3.45 2.44
C SER A 14 -22.91 -4.69 2.37
N ARG A 15 -23.34 -5.77 1.72
CA ARG A 15 -22.55 -7.02 1.59
C ARG A 15 -21.31 -6.85 0.68
N ARG A 16 -21.40 -6.09 -0.42
CA ARG A 16 -20.23 -5.77 -1.29
C ARG A 16 -19.20 -4.93 -0.53
N ARG A 17 -19.62 -3.92 0.24
CA ARG A 17 -18.73 -3.10 1.08
C ARG A 17 -18.06 -3.96 2.17
N ARG A 18 -18.80 -4.83 2.87
CA ARG A 18 -18.25 -5.72 3.91
C ARG A 18 -17.18 -6.70 3.39
N ARG A 19 -17.37 -7.31 2.21
CA ARG A 19 -16.35 -8.18 1.57
C ARG A 19 -15.07 -7.42 1.20
N SER A 20 -15.18 -6.16 0.79
CA SER A 20 -14.01 -5.31 0.49
C SER A 20 -13.21 -4.92 1.74
N CYS A 21 -13.88 -4.71 2.88
CA CYS A 21 -13.25 -4.40 4.15
C CYS A 21 -12.55 -5.63 4.76
N ALA A 22 -13.15 -6.83 4.66
CA ALA A 22 -12.53 -8.07 5.11
C ALA A 22 -11.25 -8.42 4.30
N ARG A 23 -11.28 -8.27 2.97
CA ARG A 23 -10.09 -8.42 2.11
C ARG A 23 -9.00 -7.38 2.41
N ARG A 24 -9.36 -6.16 2.81
CA ARG A 24 -8.40 -5.12 3.24
C ARG A 24 -7.69 -5.47 4.56
N ARG A 25 -8.37 -6.13 5.51
CA ARG A 25 -7.79 -6.51 6.81
C ARG A 25 -6.76 -7.65 6.69
N ARG A 26 -7.01 -8.67 5.86
CA ARG A 26 -6.06 -9.79 5.62
C ARG A 26 -4.79 -9.39 4.85
N ARG A 27 -4.77 -8.27 4.11
CA ARG A 27 -3.58 -7.76 3.39
C ARG A 27 -2.61 -6.93 4.23
N ARG A 28 -2.81 -6.86 5.55
CA ARG A 28 -1.93 -6.08 6.45
C ARG A 28 -0.62 -6.78 6.78
N SER A 29 -0.52 -8.10 6.58
CA SER A 29 0.75 -8.82 6.69
C SER A 29 1.74 -8.29 5.65
N CYS A 30 3.02 -8.53 5.87
CA CYS A 30 4.18 -7.98 5.17
C CYS A 30 4.30 -8.35 3.67
N ALA A 31 3.17 -8.53 2.99
CA ALA A 31 2.99 -8.76 1.58
C ALA A 31 3.81 -7.79 0.73
N ARG A 32 4.39 -8.35 -0.33
CA ARG A 32 5.33 -7.68 -1.24
C ARG A 32 4.65 -6.48 -1.93
N ARG A 33 4.73 -5.29 -1.32
CA ARG A 33 4.23 -4.03 -1.92
C ARG A 33 4.96 -3.74 -3.24
N ARG A 34 4.37 -2.97 -4.16
CA ARG A 34 5.09 -2.54 -5.38
C ARG A 34 6.24 -1.59 -5.01
N ARG A 35 7.32 -1.59 -5.82
CA ARG A 35 8.40 -0.59 -5.69
C ARG A 35 7.83 0.81 -5.90
N ARG A 36 8.20 1.76 -5.04
CA ARG A 36 7.73 3.15 -5.08
C ARG A 36 8.76 4.03 -5.77
N ARG A 37 8.30 5.17 -6.28
CA ARG A 37 9.15 6.22 -6.86
C ARG A 37 9.92 7.01 -5.81
N ASN A 38 9.50 6.95 -4.56
CA ASN A 38 10.17 7.61 -3.45
C ASN A 38 11.15 6.62 -2.78
N SER A 39 12.41 7.04 -2.62
CA SER A 39 13.50 6.26 -2.04
C SER A 39 13.25 5.93 -0.57
N PHE A 40 12.82 6.90 0.23
CA PHE A 40 12.44 6.71 1.63
C PHE A 40 11.30 5.70 1.79
N LEU A 41 10.28 5.73 0.94
CA LEU A 41 9.20 4.74 0.98
C LEU A 41 9.67 3.31 0.61
N ASN A 42 10.71 3.18 -0.22
CA ASN A 42 11.33 1.88 -0.49
C ASN A 42 12.13 1.38 0.72
N TYR A 43 12.78 2.27 1.46
CA TYR A 43 13.42 1.95 2.73
C TYR A 43 12.41 1.52 3.79
N LEU A 44 11.36 2.32 4.04
CA LEU A 44 10.33 1.99 5.03
C LEU A 44 9.66 0.65 4.74
N ARG A 45 9.56 0.27 3.46
CA ARG A 45 9.06 -1.05 3.08
C ARG A 45 9.95 -2.19 3.56
N ARG A 46 11.28 -2.06 3.48
CA ARG A 46 12.21 -3.06 4.00
C ARG A 46 12.25 -3.02 5.52
N PHE A 47 12.25 -1.83 6.11
CA PHE A 47 12.18 -1.62 7.55
C PHE A 47 10.96 -2.30 8.17
N ARG A 48 9.78 -2.12 7.56
CA ARG A 48 8.54 -2.78 8.01
C ARG A 48 8.53 -4.30 7.85
N LYS A 49 9.35 -4.87 6.97
CA LYS A 49 9.49 -6.33 6.87
C LYS A 49 10.28 -6.90 8.04
N LYS A 50 11.27 -6.15 8.56
CA LYS A 50 12.01 -6.54 9.77
C LYS A 50 11.15 -6.36 11.01
N HIS A 51 10.28 -5.34 11.02
CA HIS A 51 9.39 -5.01 12.13
C HIS A 51 7.91 -5.24 11.78
N CYS A 52 7.55 -6.47 11.41
CA CYS A 52 6.19 -6.82 10.98
C CYS A 52 5.12 -6.63 12.07
N ASN A 53 5.51 -6.77 13.34
CA ASN A 53 4.61 -6.70 14.50
C ASN A 53 4.40 -5.27 15.02
N TRP A 54 5.14 -4.29 14.50
CA TRP A 54 5.03 -2.92 14.97
C TRP A 54 3.83 -2.20 14.35
N LYS A 55 3.18 -1.35 15.16
CA LYS A 55 2.15 -0.43 14.68
C LYS A 55 2.74 0.47 13.58
N VAL A 56 1.94 0.77 12.56
CA VAL A 56 2.39 1.54 11.37
C VAL A 56 3.00 2.88 11.76
N THR A 57 2.40 3.57 12.75
CA THR A 57 2.91 4.84 13.27
C THR A 57 4.32 4.69 13.86
N ARG A 58 4.56 3.66 14.69
CA ARG A 58 5.87 3.38 15.28
C ARG A 58 6.92 3.09 14.21
N VAL A 59 6.57 2.30 13.20
CA VAL A 59 7.44 2.00 12.05
C VAL A 59 7.80 3.27 11.28
N ALA A 60 6.87 4.20 11.12
CA ALA A 60 7.11 5.46 10.41
C ALA A 60 8.06 6.38 11.19
N VAL A 61 7.82 6.55 12.49
CA VAL A 61 8.64 7.40 13.36
C VAL A 61 10.06 6.84 13.48
N GLU A 62 10.21 5.57 13.88
CA GLU A 62 11.53 4.95 14.04
C GLU A 62 12.25 4.77 12.71
N GLY A 63 11.52 4.43 11.65
CA GLY A 63 12.08 4.36 10.31
C GLY A 63 12.56 5.73 9.81
N ALA A 64 11.87 6.83 10.14
CA ALA A 64 12.34 8.17 9.82
C ALA A 64 13.65 8.51 10.56
N LYS A 65 13.73 8.20 11.85
CA LYS A 65 14.97 8.40 12.65
C LYS A 65 16.15 7.64 12.05
N CYS A 66 15.99 6.34 11.78
CA CYS A 66 17.04 5.53 11.16
C CYS A 66 17.40 6.02 9.75
N TRP A 67 16.42 6.48 8.97
CA TRP A 67 16.69 7.05 7.66
C TRP A 67 17.50 8.34 7.75
N CYS A 68 17.23 9.22 8.71
CA CYS A 68 18.04 10.42 8.90
C CYS A 68 19.50 10.06 9.22
N LYS A 69 19.72 9.08 10.10
CA LYS A 69 21.06 8.61 10.51
C LYS A 69 21.84 7.86 9.43
N MET A 70 21.17 7.25 8.45
CA MET A 70 21.84 6.52 7.36
C MET A 70 22.74 7.43 6.50
N SER A 71 23.89 6.89 6.09
CA SER A 71 24.82 7.56 5.18
C SER A 71 24.25 7.67 3.75
N ARG A 72 24.81 8.60 2.96
CA ARG A 72 24.41 8.76 1.54
C ARG A 72 24.65 7.49 0.73
N ARG A 73 25.74 6.75 0.99
CA ARG A 73 26.07 5.48 0.33
C ARG A 73 24.98 4.42 0.55
N GLU A 74 24.50 4.27 1.77
CA GLU A 74 23.42 3.32 2.08
C GLU A 74 22.08 3.75 1.46
N LYS A 75 21.81 5.06 1.41
CA LYS A 75 20.62 5.62 0.76
C LYS A 75 20.65 5.43 -0.77
N GLN A 76 21.82 5.36 -1.39
CA GLN A 76 22.00 5.27 -2.84
C GLN A 76 21.29 4.07 -3.47
N LYS A 77 21.29 2.91 -2.79
CA LYS A 77 20.53 1.73 -3.22
C LYS A 77 19.04 2.03 -3.40
N TYR A 78 18.46 2.80 -2.48
CA TYR A 78 17.04 3.16 -2.51
C TYR A 78 16.74 4.26 -3.55
N TYR A 79 17.68 5.17 -3.79
CA TYR A 79 17.61 6.15 -4.87
C TYR A 79 17.64 5.48 -6.25
N ALA A 80 18.54 4.50 -6.46
CA ALA A 80 18.60 3.74 -7.70
C ALA A 80 17.29 2.96 -7.95
N GLU A 81 16.72 2.33 -6.91
CA GLU A 81 15.42 1.65 -7.02
C GLU A 81 14.28 2.62 -7.36
N ALA A 82 14.27 3.80 -6.75
CA ALA A 82 13.32 4.86 -7.03
C ALA A 82 13.41 5.33 -8.49
N CYS A 83 14.63 5.59 -8.98
CA CYS A 83 14.87 6.02 -10.36
C CYS A 83 14.42 4.96 -11.38
N LYS A 84 14.76 3.68 -11.18
CA LYS A 84 14.31 2.55 -12.02
C LYS A 84 12.77 2.46 -12.08
N SER A 85 12.09 2.77 -10.98
CA SER A 85 10.62 2.74 -10.94
C SER A 85 9.96 3.91 -11.70
N ARG A 86 10.65 5.05 -11.85
CA ARG A 86 10.17 6.17 -12.70
C ARG A 86 10.19 5.76 -14.17
N ARG A 87 11.31 5.19 -14.63
CA ARG A 87 11.52 4.74 -16.03
C ARG A 87 10.51 3.69 -16.49
N LYS A 88 10.09 2.77 -15.61
CA LYS A 88 9.08 1.75 -15.95
C LYS A 88 7.65 2.29 -16.14
N CYS A 89 7.34 3.46 -15.57
CA CYS A 89 6.02 4.06 -15.73
C CYS A 89 5.91 4.93 -16.98
N SER A 90 6.99 5.58 -17.41
CA SER A 90 6.99 6.35 -18.66
C SER A 90 6.81 5.44 -19.88
N SER A 91 7.44 4.26 -19.91
CA SER A 91 7.28 3.31 -21.02
C SER A 91 5.85 2.74 -21.14
N ARG A 92 5.13 2.57 -20.02
CA ARG A 92 3.73 2.13 -20.05
C ARG A 92 2.75 3.21 -20.50
N ARG A 93 3.07 4.49 -20.25
CA ARG A 93 2.21 5.61 -20.67
C ARG A 93 2.26 5.78 -22.18
N ARG A 94 3.43 5.60 -22.81
CA ARG A 94 3.61 5.66 -24.27
C ARG A 94 2.90 4.56 -25.05
N ARG A 95 2.67 3.37 -24.46
CA ARG A 95 1.97 2.24 -25.12
C ARG A 95 0.45 2.34 -25.09
N ARG A 96 -0.12 3.40 -24.51
CA ARG A 96 -1.57 3.63 -24.37
C ARG A 96 -2.05 4.86 -25.13
N SER A 97 -1.14 5.51 -25.87
CA SER A 97 -1.42 6.63 -26.75
C SER A 97 -1.44 6.14 -28.17
#